data_AF-A0A2W6BH80-F1
#
_entry.id   AF-A0A2W6BH80-F1
#
_cell.length_a   1.000
_cell.length_b   1.000
_cell.length_c   1.000
_cell.angle_alpha   90.00
_cell.angle_beta   90.00
_cell.angle_gamma   90.00
#
_symmetry.space_group_name_H-M   'P 1'
#
loop_
_entity.id
_entity.type
_entity.pdbx_description
1 polymer ?
#
loop_
_entity_poly.entity_id
_entity_poly.type
_entity_poly.pdbx_seq_one_letter_code
_entity_poly.pdbx_strand_id
1 'polypeptide(L)' 'MPVIKGTRIPARLIVGQLAGGESIESIMEAYALTEEQVRATLGYAAERLGAETVYVVAGQ' A
#
# COMPACT_ATOMS: atom_id res chain seq x y z
N MET A 1 -6.62 4.85 -7.71
CA MET A 1 -5.87 3.72 -7.13
C MET A 1 -4.42 4.18 -6.94
N PRO A 2 -3.86 4.12 -5.73
CA PRO A 2 -2.47 4.48 -5.47
C PRO A 2 -1.51 3.58 -6.27
N VAL A 3 -0.49 4.20 -6.87
CA VAL A 3 0.60 3.53 -7.58
C VAL A 3 1.92 3.86 -6.90
N ILE A 4 2.83 2.89 -6.87
CA ILE A 4 4.16 3.08 -6.28
C ILE A 4 4.95 4.05 -7.15
N LYS A 5 5.51 5.10 -6.54
CA LYS A 5 6.23 6.17 -7.24
C LYS A 5 7.32 5.60 -8.15
N GLY A 6 7.36 6.09 -9.39
CA GLY A 6 8.33 5.64 -10.41
C GLY A 6 7.94 4.33 -11.11
N THR A 7 6.77 3.77 -10.80
CA THR A 7 6.30 2.50 -11.37
C THR A 7 4.87 2.63 -11.88
N ARG A 8 4.40 1.61 -12.59
CA ARG A 8 2.97 1.42 -12.91
C ARG A 8 2.30 0.40 -11.99
N ILE A 9 2.93 0.07 -10.86
CA ILE A 9 2.53 -1.01 -9.97
C ILE A 9 1.54 -0.47 -8.94
N PRO A 10 0.32 -1.04 -8.86
CA PRO A 10 -0.64 -0.66 -7.84
C PRO A 10 -0.17 -1.03 -6.44
N ALA A 11 -0.27 -0.11 -5.48
CA ALA A 11 0.10 -0.38 -4.08
C ALA A 11 -0.66 -1.60 -3.50
N ARG A 12 -1.94 -1.75 -3.85
CA ARG A 12 -2.78 -2.88 -3.41
C ARG A 12 -2.24 -4.26 -3.84
N LEU A 13 -1.51 -4.33 -4.96
CA LEU A 13 -0.95 -5.59 -5.45
C LEU A 13 0.13 -6.10 -4.50
N ILE A 14 0.99 -5.20 -4.02
CA ILE A 14 2.08 -5.52 -3.10
C ILE A 14 1.50 -5.89 -1.72
N VAL A 15 0.54 -5.11 -1.22
CA VAL A 15 -0.14 -5.41 0.05
C VAL A 15 -0.84 -6.78 -0.01
N GLY A 16 -1.50 -7.11 -1.13
CA GLY A 16 -2.16 -8.40 -1.31
C GLY A 16 -1.19 -9.58 -1.33
N GLN A 17 -0.03 -9.45 -1.98
CA GLN A 17 0.99 -10.50 -1.99
C GLN A 17 1.60 -10.73 -0.61
N LEU A 18 1.95 -9.65 0.11
CA LEU A 18 2.43 -9.74 1.49
C LEU A 18 1.39 -10.42 2.39
N ALA A 19 0.11 -10.10 2.24
CA ALA A 19 -0.96 -10.77 2.98
C ALA A 19 -1.12 -12.25 2.60
N GLY A 20 -0.73 -12.64 1.38
CA GLY A 20 -0.66 -14.03 0.92
C GLY A 20 0.56 -14.81 1.41
N GLY A 21 1.48 -14.16 2.14
CA GLY A 21 2.69 -14.79 2.67
C GLY A 21 3.93 -14.65 1.78
N GLU A 22 3.87 -13.88 0.70
CA GLU A 22 5.05 -13.57 -0.11
C GLU A 22 6.08 -12.79 0.70
N SER A 23 7.36 -13.08 0.48
CA SER A 23 8.45 -12.36 1.15
C SER A 23 8.72 -11.01 0.49
N ILE A 24 9.27 -10.07 1.25
CA ILE A 24 9.65 -8.75 0.74
C ILE A 24 10.72 -8.89 -0.34
N GLU A 25 11.67 -9.80 -0.16
CA GLU A 25 12.77 -10.06 -1.11
C GLU A 25 12.23 -10.55 -2.45
N SER A 26 11.30 -11.51 -2.44
CA SER A 26 10.71 -12.04 -3.68
C SER A 26 9.92 -10.96 -4.44
N ILE A 27 9.17 -10.13 -3.70
CA ILE A 27 8.46 -8.98 -4.27
C ILE A 27 9.44 -7.97 -4.89
N MET A 28 10.53 -7.64 -4.18
CA MET A 28 11.53 -6.71 -4.67
C MET A 28 12.16 -7.21 -5.98
N GLU A 29 12.51 -8.50 -6.03
CA GLU A 29 13.06 -9.14 -7.23
C GLU A 29 12.06 -9.15 -8.38
N ALA A 30 10.83 -9.62 -8.14
CA ALA A 30 9.80 -9.78 -9.18
C ALA A 30 9.39 -8.45 -9.83
N TYR A 31 9.41 -7.37 -9.06
CA TYR A 31 8.91 -6.07 -9.48
C TYR A 31 9.99 -4.99 -9.65
N ALA A 32 11.26 -5.36 -9.46
CA ALA A 32 12.38 -4.42 -9.43
C ALA A 32 12.13 -3.22 -8.49
N LEU A 33 11.56 -3.52 -7.31
CA LEU A 33 11.27 -2.53 -6.29
C LEU A 33 12.41 -2.44 -5.28
N THR A 34 12.60 -1.25 -4.72
CA THR A 34 13.44 -1.08 -3.53
C THR A 34 12.66 -1.46 -2.27
N GLU A 35 13.39 -1.81 -1.22
CA GLU A 35 12.80 -2.07 0.09
C GLU A 35 11.97 -0.87 0.59
N GLU A 36 12.46 0.35 0.35
CA GLU A 36 11.77 1.58 0.71
C GLU A 36 10.44 1.73 -0.02
N GLN A 37 10.37 1.35 -1.31
CA GLN A 37 9.11 1.34 -2.05
C GLN A 37 8.12 0.35 -1.42
N VAL A 38 8.55 -0.86 -1.05
CA VAL A 38 7.69 -1.83 -0.38
C VAL A 38 7.19 -1.31 0.97
N ARG A 39 8.08 -0.76 1.80
CA ARG A 39 7.75 -0.16 3.11
C ARG A 39 6.80 1.03 3.00
N ALA A 40 7.02 1.93 2.03
CA ALA A 40 6.11 3.05 1.76
C ALA A 40 4.70 2.57 1.38
N THR A 41 4.59 1.42 0.72
CA THR A 41 3.29 0.81 0.39
C THR A 41 2.53 0.39 1.65
N LEU A 42 3.21 -0.19 2.63
CA LEU A 42 2.64 -0.55 3.93
C LEU A 42 2.27 0.68 4.77
N GLY A 43 3.14 1.69 4.79
CA GLY A 43 2.85 2.96 5.50
C GLY A 43 1.60 3.64 4.95
N TYR A 44 1.48 3.71 3.62
CA TYR A 44 0.28 4.23 2.97
C TYR A 44 -0.98 3.41 3.31
N ALA A 45 -0.87 2.08 3.34
CA ALA A 45 -1.99 1.22 3.72
C ALA A 45 -2.44 1.48 5.16
N ALA A 46 -1.48 1.59 6.10
CA ALA A 46 -1.75 1.89 7.50
C ALA A 46 -2.42 3.26 7.66
N GLU A 47 -1.92 4.31 6.99
CA GLU A 47 -2.53 5.65 7.01
C GLU A 47 -3.97 5.62 6.50
N ARG A 48 -4.22 4.93 5.38
CA ARG A 48 -5.58 4.84 4.81
C ARG A 48 -6.55 4.04 5.66
N LEU A 49 -6.08 2.97 6.31
CA LEU A 49 -6.92 2.16 7.19
C LEU A 49 -7.17 2.87 8.53
N GLY A 50 -6.22 3.68 8.99
CA GLY A 50 -6.34 4.49 10.21
C GLY A 50 -7.10 5.80 10.01
N ALA A 51 -7.33 6.23 8.76
CA ALA A 51 -8.14 7.40 8.48
C ALA A 51 -9.63 7.11 8.77
N GLU A 52 -10.07 7.46 9.97
CA GLU A 52 -11.49 7.47 10.32
C GLU A 52 -12.23 8.45 9.42
N THR A 53 -13.24 7.97 8.67
CA THR A 53 -14.07 8.85 7.85
C THR A 53 -15.11 9.51 8.75
N VAL A 54 -14.80 10.72 9.22
CA VAL A 54 -15.76 11.52 9.99
C VAL A 54 -16.77 12.14 9.01
N TYR A 55 -17.98 11.59 8.99
CA TYR A 55 -19.11 12.24 8.34
C TYR A 55 -19.70 13.29 9.28
N VAL A 56 -19.59 14.56 8.93
CA VAL A 56 -20.37 15.61 9.59
C VAL A 56 -21.82 15.41 9.17
N VAL A 57 -22.63 14.83 10.05
CA VAL A 57 -24.08 14.94 9.95
C VAL A 57 -24.44 16.38 10.29
N ALA A 58 -24.81 17.16 9.27
CA ALA A 58 -25.39 18.48 9.47
C ALA A 58 -26.67 18.29 10.29
N GLY A 59 -26.60 18.64 11.58
CA GLY A 59 -27.76 18.68 12.45
C GLY A 59 -28.82 19.59 11.87
N GLN A 60 -30.04 19.06 11.77
CA GLN A 60 -31.27 19.84 11.65
C GLN A 60 -31.63 20.40 13.02
#